data_AF-A0A254RIJ6-F1
#
_entry.id   AF-A0A254RIJ6-F1
#
_cell.length_a   1.000
_cell.length_b   1.000
_cell.length_c   1.000
_cell.angle_alpha   90.00
_cell.angle_beta   90.00
_cell.angle_gamma   90.00
#
_symmetry.space_group_name_H-M   'P 1'
#
loop_
_entity.id
_entity.type
_entity.pdbx_description
1 polymer ?
#
loop_
_entity_poly.entity_id
_entity_poly.type
_entity_poly.pdbx_seq_one_letter_code
_entity_poly.pdbx_strand_id
1 'polypeptide(L)'
;MTIAILLASAGSVFAGDIYDEFREQLASIRDSYVTSLNMAIEDANSNGDASGWFWMRDQGLAATWKDLDFEPPESPLTVKEIPYGFRISGSISGFGIDIEVFVWTRDSDVQYTVTYRSSANASMKEVVREVFVNEQSDYPMKCAKGAVACYNGKSTFGKLKKK
;
A
#
# COMPACT_ATOMS: atom_id res chain seq x y z
N MET A 1 56.40 4.54 -15.07
CA MET A 1 55.04 4.84 -15.54
C MET A 1 54.19 3.62 -15.28
N THR A 2 53.34 3.65 -14.25
CA THR A 2 52.50 2.50 -13.88
C THR A 2 51.05 2.97 -14.05
N ILE A 3 50.35 2.41 -15.04
CA ILE A 3 48.93 2.67 -15.28
C ILE A 3 48.16 1.79 -14.30
N ALA A 4 47.56 2.40 -13.28
CA ALA A 4 46.56 1.77 -12.44
C ALA A 4 45.22 1.83 -13.19
N ILE A 5 44.73 0.69 -13.64
CA ILE A 5 43.39 0.56 -14.23
C ILE A 5 42.38 0.61 -13.09
N LEU A 6 41.62 1.70 -13.03
CA LEU A 6 40.42 1.84 -12.22
C LEU A 6 39.37 0.81 -12.69
N LEU A 7 39.29 -0.33 -12.02
CA LEU A 7 38.08 -1.16 -11.98
C LEU A 7 37.15 -0.59 -10.91
N ALA A 8 36.37 0.43 -11.28
CA ALA A 8 35.24 0.87 -10.51
C ALA A 8 34.03 0.99 -11.44
N SER A 9 32.84 0.69 -10.89
CA SER A 9 31.51 0.99 -11.45
C SER A 9 30.86 0.01 -12.45
N ALA A 10 31.01 -1.31 -12.27
CA ALA A 10 30.00 -2.25 -12.78
C ALA A 10 28.91 -2.56 -11.74
N GLY A 11 29.22 -2.52 -10.43
CA GLY A 11 28.29 -2.94 -9.38
C GLY A 11 27.15 -1.96 -9.05
N SER A 12 27.29 -0.67 -9.39
CA SER A 12 26.30 0.36 -9.07
C SER A 12 25.16 0.49 -10.08
N VAL A 13 25.38 0.08 -11.34
CA VAL A 13 24.36 0.15 -12.40
C VAL A 13 23.36 -1.00 -12.25
N PHE A 14 23.84 -2.22 -12.00
CA PHE A 14 22.97 -3.38 -11.76
C PHE A 14 22.15 -3.29 -10.47
N ALA A 15 22.65 -2.54 -9.47
CA ALA A 15 21.87 -2.29 -8.26
C ALA A 15 20.72 -1.31 -8.55
N GLY A 16 20.94 -0.19 -9.25
CA GLY A 16 19.89 0.79 -9.56
C GLY A 16 18.70 0.17 -10.29
N ASP A 17 18.97 -0.60 -11.35
CA ASP A 17 17.93 -1.21 -12.18
C ASP A 17 17.01 -2.15 -11.38
N ILE A 18 17.57 -2.93 -10.44
CA ILE A 18 16.78 -3.85 -9.61
C ILE A 18 15.91 -3.08 -8.60
N TYR A 19 16.41 -1.97 -8.05
CA TYR A 19 15.61 -1.15 -7.12
C TYR A 19 14.46 -0.46 -7.85
N ASP A 20 14.71 0.07 -9.05
CA ASP A 20 13.68 0.70 -9.87
C ASP A 20 12.62 -0.32 -10.29
N GLU A 21 13.02 -1.50 -10.77
CA GLU A 21 12.08 -2.58 -11.11
C GLU A 21 11.23 -2.98 -9.89
N PHE A 22 11.86 -3.19 -8.74
CA PHE A 22 11.15 -3.54 -7.51
C PHE A 22 10.17 -2.43 -7.07
N ARG A 23 10.58 -1.17 -7.15
CA ARG A 23 9.74 -0.01 -6.83
C ARG A 23 8.56 0.08 -7.78
N GLU A 24 8.77 -0.07 -9.08
CA GLU A 24 7.73 -0.02 -10.11
C GLU A 24 6.70 -1.12 -9.92
N GLN A 25 7.14 -2.34 -9.58
CA GLN A 25 6.23 -3.45 -9.28
C GLN A 25 5.34 -3.16 -8.05
N LEU A 26 5.93 -2.65 -6.97
CA LEU A 26 5.16 -2.27 -5.78
C LEU A 26 4.23 -1.08 -6.05
N ALA A 27 4.69 -0.09 -6.81
CA ALA A 27 3.89 1.08 -7.20
C ALA A 27 2.70 0.67 -8.08
N SER A 28 2.91 -0.24 -9.04
CA SER A 28 1.83 -0.77 -9.87
C SER A 28 0.75 -1.45 -9.03
N ILE A 29 1.13 -2.31 -8.06
CA ILE A 29 0.16 -2.95 -7.15
C ILE A 29 -0.59 -1.90 -6.33
N ARG A 30 0.11 -0.91 -5.77
CA ARG A 30 -0.48 0.19 -5.00
C ARG A 30 -1.48 0.97 -5.86
N ASP A 31 -1.07 1.41 -7.03
CA ASP A 31 -1.84 2.31 -7.89
C ASP A 31 -3.08 1.63 -8.47
N SER A 32 -2.98 0.35 -8.85
CA SER A 32 -4.14 -0.44 -9.25
C SER A 32 -5.15 -0.57 -8.10
N TYR A 33 -4.69 -0.84 -6.88
CA TYR A 33 -5.58 -0.92 -5.72
C TYR A 33 -6.22 0.43 -5.37
N VAL A 34 -5.43 1.50 -5.36
CA VAL A 34 -5.90 2.86 -5.08
C VAL A 34 -6.90 3.32 -6.14
N THR A 35 -6.72 2.94 -7.40
CA THR A 35 -7.68 3.25 -8.47
C THR A 35 -9.03 2.62 -8.18
N SER A 36 -9.08 1.31 -7.89
CA SER A 36 -10.30 0.62 -7.47
C SER A 36 -10.93 1.22 -6.21
N LEU A 37 -10.09 1.57 -5.23
CA LEU A 37 -10.54 2.17 -3.99
C LEU A 37 -11.16 3.57 -4.23
N ASN A 38 -10.54 4.40 -5.05
CA ASN A 38 -11.02 5.74 -5.35
C ASN A 38 -12.36 5.69 -6.11
N MET A 39 -12.53 4.75 -7.04
CA MET A 39 -13.84 4.55 -7.69
C MET A 39 -14.93 4.20 -6.65
N ALA A 40 -14.62 3.33 -5.69
CA ALA A 40 -15.56 3.00 -4.62
C ALA A 40 -15.82 4.18 -3.66
N ILE A 41 -14.81 5.00 -3.37
CA ILE A 41 -14.96 6.24 -2.59
C ILE A 41 -15.85 7.23 -3.33
N GLU A 42 -15.66 7.42 -4.63
CA GLU A 42 -16.45 8.33 -5.46
C GLU A 42 -17.92 7.90 -5.54
N ASP A 43 -18.18 6.61 -5.76
CA ASP A 43 -19.54 6.06 -5.77
C ASP A 43 -20.24 6.24 -4.41
N ALA A 44 -19.52 5.95 -3.32
CA ALA A 44 -20.03 6.11 -1.96
C ALA A 44 -20.32 7.58 -1.61
N ASN A 45 -19.49 8.50 -2.10
CA ASN A 45 -19.55 9.93 -1.80
C ASN A 45 -20.32 10.72 -2.86
N SER A 46 -21.39 10.15 -3.43
CA SER A 46 -22.24 10.78 -4.44
C SER A 46 -22.77 12.18 -4.08
N ASN A 47 -22.81 12.55 -2.80
CA ASN A 47 -23.21 13.88 -2.31
C ASN A 47 -22.04 14.87 -2.12
N GLY A 48 -20.81 14.47 -2.45
CA GLY A 48 -19.61 15.32 -2.36
C GLY A 48 -18.96 15.42 -0.98
N ASP A 49 -19.39 14.61 0.00
CA ASP A 49 -18.75 14.47 1.31
C ASP A 49 -18.32 13.03 1.60
N ALA A 50 -17.34 12.84 2.49
CA ALA A 50 -16.82 11.53 2.86
C ALA A 50 -17.72 10.72 3.81
N SER A 51 -18.94 11.19 4.10
CA SER A 51 -19.83 10.54 5.07
C SER A 51 -20.37 9.21 4.54
N GLY A 52 -20.63 9.13 3.22
CA GLY A 52 -21.08 7.91 2.55
C GLY A 52 -20.04 6.81 2.63
N TRP A 53 -18.79 7.12 2.27
CA TRP A 53 -17.66 6.21 2.40
C TRP A 53 -17.44 5.76 3.85
N PHE A 54 -17.44 6.69 4.81
CA PHE A 54 -17.31 6.36 6.22
C PHE A 54 -18.39 5.38 6.69
N TRP A 55 -19.65 5.60 6.30
CA TRP A 55 -20.76 4.71 6.63
C TRP A 55 -20.62 3.33 6.00
N MET A 56 -20.24 3.24 4.71
CA MET A 56 -20.02 1.97 4.03
C MET A 56 -18.94 1.14 4.73
N ARG A 57 -17.83 1.79 5.07
CA ARG A 57 -16.73 1.16 5.81
C ARG A 57 -17.17 0.71 7.19
N ASP A 58 -17.99 1.50 7.90
CA ASP A 58 -18.58 1.10 9.18
C ASP A 58 -19.47 -0.15 9.08
N GLN A 59 -20.16 -0.33 7.96
CA GLN A 59 -20.95 -1.55 7.72
C GLN A 59 -20.11 -2.76 7.26
N GLY A 60 -18.79 -2.60 7.14
CA GLY A 60 -17.90 -3.67 6.70
C GLY A 60 -17.88 -3.88 5.18
N LEU A 61 -18.37 -2.91 4.41
CA LEU A 61 -18.30 -2.92 2.94
C LEU A 61 -16.91 -2.46 2.47
N ALA A 62 -16.60 -2.71 1.19
CA ALA A 62 -15.28 -2.45 0.61
C ALA A 62 -14.15 -3.13 1.41
N ALA A 63 -14.44 -4.28 2.03
CA ALA A 63 -13.49 -5.02 2.85
C ALA A 63 -12.67 -6.01 2.04
N THR A 64 -13.23 -6.48 0.93
CA THR A 64 -12.64 -7.46 0.04
C THR A 64 -12.31 -6.85 -1.32
N TRP A 65 -11.40 -7.47 -2.06
CA TRP A 65 -11.10 -7.12 -3.45
C TRP A 65 -12.33 -7.22 -4.34
N LYS A 66 -13.18 -8.21 -4.08
CA LYS A 66 -14.46 -8.35 -4.77
C LYS A 66 -15.38 -7.15 -4.54
N ASP A 67 -15.41 -6.57 -3.34
CA ASP A 67 -16.23 -5.38 -3.06
C ASP A 67 -15.68 -4.12 -3.76
N LEU A 68 -14.43 -4.15 -4.21
CA LEU A 68 -13.74 -3.06 -4.88
C LEU A 68 -13.60 -3.28 -6.39
N ASP A 69 -14.11 -4.41 -6.91
CA ASP A 69 -13.82 -4.90 -8.27
C ASP A 69 -12.31 -4.81 -8.61
N PHE A 70 -11.47 -5.14 -7.63
CA PHE A 70 -10.02 -5.11 -7.76
C PHE A 70 -9.47 -6.47 -8.14
N GLU A 71 -8.64 -6.48 -9.17
CA GLU A 71 -7.78 -7.60 -9.52
C GLU A 71 -6.32 -7.13 -9.46
N PRO A 72 -5.42 -7.87 -8.79
CA PRO A 72 -4.02 -7.49 -8.74
C PRO A 72 -3.41 -7.55 -10.16
N PRO A 73 -2.55 -6.58 -10.51
CA PRO A 73 -1.84 -6.64 -11.79
C PRO A 73 -0.94 -7.86 -11.84
N GLU A 74 -0.61 -8.32 -13.06
CA GLU A 74 0.39 -9.36 -13.25
C GLU A 74 1.73 -8.89 -12.65
N SER A 75 2.29 -9.70 -11.75
CA SER A 75 3.52 -9.38 -11.06
C SER A 75 4.32 -10.65 -10.75
N PRO A 76 5.66 -10.62 -10.76
CA PRO A 76 6.48 -11.70 -10.23
C PRO A 76 6.32 -11.87 -8.71
N LEU A 77 5.73 -10.89 -8.02
CA LEU A 77 5.39 -10.97 -6.60
C LEU A 77 4.03 -11.64 -6.40
N THR A 78 3.91 -12.43 -5.35
CA THR A 78 2.62 -12.99 -4.93
C THR A 78 1.86 -11.93 -4.12
N VAL A 79 0.71 -11.50 -4.64
CA VAL A 79 -0.23 -10.60 -3.96
C VAL A 79 -1.43 -11.41 -3.47
N LYS A 80 -1.76 -11.31 -2.19
CA LYS A 80 -2.91 -11.99 -1.59
C LYS A 80 -3.83 -11.02 -0.88
N GLU A 81 -5.12 -11.24 -1.01
CA GLU A 81 -6.13 -10.49 -0.29
C GLU A 81 -5.98 -10.67 1.22
N ILE A 82 -6.05 -9.55 1.93
CA ILE A 82 -6.39 -9.50 3.36
C ILE A 82 -7.49 -8.45 3.53
N PRO A 83 -8.28 -8.49 4.62
CA PRO A 83 -9.31 -7.49 4.82
C PRO A 83 -8.72 -6.07 4.80
N TYR A 84 -9.32 -5.21 3.97
CA TYR A 84 -8.92 -3.81 3.82
C TYR A 84 -7.48 -3.61 3.33
N GLY A 85 -6.96 -4.52 2.51
CA GLY A 85 -5.65 -4.34 1.92
C GLY A 85 -5.13 -5.60 1.23
N PHE A 86 -3.84 -5.83 1.35
CA PHE A 86 -3.17 -6.95 0.70
C PHE A 86 -1.86 -7.33 1.38
N ARG A 87 -1.47 -8.59 1.21
CA ARG A 87 -0.15 -9.11 1.54
C ARG A 87 0.67 -9.26 0.27
N ILE A 88 1.90 -8.77 0.28
CA ILE A 88 2.86 -8.94 -0.81
C ILE A 88 4.00 -9.81 -0.31
N SER A 89 4.30 -10.89 -1.04
CA SER A 89 5.39 -11.80 -0.72
C SER A 89 6.09 -12.29 -1.99
N GLY A 90 7.40 -12.56 -1.90
CA GLY A 90 8.18 -13.06 -3.04
C GLY A 90 9.62 -12.59 -3.00
N SER A 91 10.30 -12.68 -4.14
CA SER A 91 11.65 -12.16 -4.32
C SER A 91 11.85 -11.72 -5.76
N ILE A 92 12.40 -10.52 -5.98
CA ILE A 92 12.83 -10.04 -7.29
C ILE A 92 14.36 -9.89 -7.23
N SER A 93 15.08 -10.63 -8.08
CA SER A 93 16.54 -10.50 -8.21
C SER A 93 17.32 -10.53 -6.87
N GLY A 94 16.84 -11.32 -5.90
CA GLY A 94 17.45 -11.46 -4.57
C GLY A 94 16.86 -10.55 -3.48
N PHE A 95 15.96 -9.61 -3.83
CA PHE A 95 15.23 -8.77 -2.89
C PHE A 95 13.95 -9.47 -2.42
N GLY A 96 14.06 -10.18 -1.30
CA GLY A 96 12.92 -10.83 -0.66
C GLY A 96 11.97 -9.84 0.02
N ILE A 97 10.67 -10.01 -0.18
CA ILE A 97 9.60 -9.25 0.46
C ILE A 97 8.59 -10.16 1.16
N ASP A 98 8.14 -9.75 2.33
CA ASP A 98 6.96 -10.30 3.01
C ASP A 98 6.36 -9.21 3.90
N ILE A 99 5.37 -8.50 3.36
CA ILE A 99 4.70 -7.39 4.02
C ILE A 99 3.18 -7.52 3.94
N GLU A 100 2.50 -7.00 4.94
CA GLU A 100 1.06 -6.74 4.93
C GLU A 100 0.85 -5.23 4.84
N VAL A 101 0.07 -4.80 3.86
CA VAL A 101 -0.32 -3.41 3.67
C VAL A 101 -1.80 -3.30 4.00
N PHE A 102 -2.09 -2.65 5.12
CA PHE A 102 -3.45 -2.30 5.51
C PHE A 102 -3.76 -0.89 5.01
N VAL A 103 -4.82 -0.76 4.21
CA VAL A 103 -5.24 0.47 3.56
C VAL A 103 -6.48 1.02 4.27
N TRP A 104 -6.36 2.25 4.74
CA TRP A 104 -7.41 2.96 5.45
C TRP A 104 -7.54 4.37 4.89
N THR A 105 -8.65 5.04 5.18
CA THR A 105 -8.86 6.41 4.69
C THR A 105 -9.00 7.39 5.84
N ARG A 106 -8.55 8.62 5.60
CA ARG A 106 -8.88 9.80 6.40
C ARG A 106 -9.65 10.76 5.52
N ASP A 107 -10.92 10.96 5.84
CA ASP A 107 -11.91 11.57 4.99
C ASP A 107 -11.96 10.81 3.66
N SER A 108 -11.29 11.33 2.61
CA SER A 108 -11.11 10.66 1.32
C SER A 108 -9.65 10.32 1.00
N ASP A 109 -8.70 10.75 1.82
CA ASP A 109 -7.27 10.50 1.58
C ASP A 109 -6.90 9.07 1.95
N VAL A 110 -6.25 8.37 1.03
CA VAL A 110 -5.77 7.00 1.22
C VAL A 110 -4.50 7.00 2.07
N GLN A 111 -4.46 6.07 3.03
CA GLN A 111 -3.38 5.92 3.99
C GLN A 111 -3.00 4.45 4.13
N TYR A 112 -1.75 4.21 4.51
CA TYR A 112 -1.16 2.89 4.60
C TYR A 112 -0.62 2.61 6.00
N THR A 113 -0.83 1.39 6.48
CA THR A 113 -0.10 0.81 7.61
C THR A 113 0.62 -0.43 7.10
N VAL A 114 1.95 -0.37 7.05
CA VAL A 114 2.79 -1.49 6.57
C VAL A 114 3.32 -2.30 7.74
N THR A 115 3.11 -3.62 7.72
CA THR A 115 3.64 -4.57 8.69
C THR A 115 4.61 -5.53 8.00
N TYR A 116 5.86 -5.59 8.47
CA TYR A 116 6.88 -6.49 7.93
C TYR A 116 6.87 -7.82 8.70
N ARG A 117 6.76 -8.96 8.01
CA ARG A 117 6.63 -10.29 8.64
C ARG A 117 7.94 -11.09 8.74
N SER A 118 8.90 -10.85 7.85
CA SER A 118 10.24 -11.45 7.90
C SER A 118 11.29 -10.41 8.34
N SER A 119 12.55 -10.83 8.51
CA SER A 119 13.69 -9.91 8.68
C SER A 119 13.96 -9.17 7.37
N ALA A 120 13.06 -8.26 7.02
CA ALA A 120 13.16 -7.35 5.90
C ALA A 120 14.50 -6.61 5.95
N ASN A 121 15.30 -6.71 4.87
CA ASN A 121 16.55 -5.98 4.75
C ASN A 121 16.30 -4.45 4.69
N ALA A 122 17.29 -3.64 5.05
CA ALA A 122 17.12 -2.19 5.17
C ALA A 122 16.69 -1.54 3.84
N SER A 123 17.31 -1.97 2.73
CA SER A 123 17.01 -1.52 1.37
C SER A 123 15.56 -1.75 0.95
N MET A 124 14.99 -2.93 1.23
CA MET A 124 13.58 -3.20 0.93
C MET A 124 12.66 -2.31 1.76
N LYS A 125 12.98 -2.08 3.04
CA LYS A 125 12.18 -1.19 3.88
C LYS A 125 12.16 0.23 3.35
N GLU A 126 13.26 0.69 2.75
CA GLU A 126 13.36 2.00 2.11
C GLU A 126 12.41 2.10 0.91
N VAL A 127 12.52 1.18 -0.05
CA VAL A 127 11.63 1.17 -1.24
C VAL A 127 10.15 1.05 -0.84
N VAL A 128 9.82 0.18 0.12
CA VAL A 128 8.45 0.04 0.62
C VAL A 128 7.94 1.34 1.26
N ARG A 129 8.79 2.11 1.94
CA ARG A 129 8.41 3.42 2.51
C ARG A 129 8.22 4.50 1.45
N GLU A 130 9.00 4.46 0.37
CA GLU A 130 8.83 5.37 -0.77
C GLU A 130 7.51 5.11 -1.48
N VAL A 131 7.15 3.83 -1.67
CA VAL A 131 5.91 3.46 -2.37
C VAL A 131 4.68 3.70 -1.50
N PHE A 132 4.69 3.22 -0.25
CA PHE A 132 3.53 3.34 0.66
C PHE A 132 3.68 4.54 1.60
N VAL A 133 3.88 5.72 1.00
CA VAL A 133 3.99 6.99 1.71
C VAL A 133 2.61 7.54 2.06
N ASN A 134 2.48 8.16 3.22
CA ASN A 134 1.28 8.86 3.67
C ASN A 134 1.53 10.37 3.52
N GLU A 135 0.85 11.04 2.61
CA GLU A 135 1.14 12.46 2.25
C GLU A 135 0.83 13.46 3.37
N GLN A 136 0.04 13.09 4.39
CA GLN A 136 -0.42 14.04 5.42
C GLN A 136 -0.45 13.40 6.83
N SER A 137 0.66 13.43 7.56
CA SER A 137 0.69 13.03 8.98
C SER A 137 0.17 14.11 9.94
N ASP A 138 0.19 15.37 9.53
CA ASP A 138 0.13 16.53 10.44
C ASP A 138 -1.26 17.20 10.55
N TYR A 139 -2.31 16.58 9.98
CA TYR A 139 -3.68 17.06 10.15
C TYR A 139 -4.17 16.88 11.61
N PRO A 140 -4.92 17.86 12.17
CA PRO A 140 -5.27 17.89 13.60
C PRO A 140 -6.19 16.76 14.08
N MET A 141 -6.78 15.96 13.18
CA MET A 141 -7.65 14.83 13.56
C MET A 141 -6.85 13.54 13.76
N LYS A 142 -6.76 13.09 15.02
CA LYS A 142 -6.17 11.79 15.37
C LYS A 142 -7.14 10.66 15.02
N CYS A 143 -6.77 9.86 14.02
CA CYS A 143 -7.46 8.60 13.71
C CYS A 143 -7.06 7.51 14.71
N ALA A 144 -8.00 6.70 15.18
CA ALA A 144 -7.68 5.57 16.04
C ALA A 144 -6.81 4.53 15.32
N LYS A 145 -5.81 3.98 16.00
CA LYS A 145 -4.93 2.95 15.43
C LYS A 145 -5.76 1.73 15.01
N GLY A 146 -5.62 1.31 13.76
CA GLY A 146 -6.33 0.15 13.19
C GLY A 146 -7.73 0.47 12.66
N ALA A 147 -8.15 1.74 12.67
CA ALA A 147 -9.38 2.15 12.00
C ALA A 147 -9.26 1.96 10.47
N VAL A 148 -10.37 1.58 9.84
CA VAL A 148 -10.48 1.36 8.40
C VAL A 148 -10.90 2.62 7.64
N ALA A 149 -11.51 3.57 8.34
CA ALA A 149 -11.87 4.90 7.87
C ALA A 149 -11.99 5.87 9.06
N CYS A 150 -11.63 7.12 8.83
CA CYS A 150 -11.76 8.22 9.77
C CYS A 150 -12.44 9.40 9.10
N TYR A 151 -13.45 10.00 9.73
CA TYR A 151 -14.19 11.13 9.17
C TYR A 151 -14.65 12.05 10.30
N ASN A 152 -14.36 13.35 10.20
CA ASN A 152 -14.74 14.34 11.21
C ASN A 152 -14.40 13.95 12.67
N GLY A 153 -13.21 13.40 12.88
CA GLY A 153 -12.71 12.98 14.20
C GLY A 153 -13.32 11.68 14.74
N LYS A 154 -14.17 11.02 13.96
CA LYS A 154 -14.70 9.68 14.26
C LYS A 154 -13.89 8.62 13.53
N SER A 155 -13.75 7.46 14.14
CA SER A 155 -13.08 6.30 13.56
C SER A 155 -14.05 5.14 13.49
N THR A 156 -13.97 4.34 12.44
CA THR A 156 -14.62 3.02 12.38
C THR A 156 -13.58 1.94 12.12
N PHE A 157 -13.82 0.75 12.65
CA PHE A 157 -12.96 -0.44 12.47
C PHE A 157 -13.55 -1.43 11.45
N GLY A 158 -14.72 -1.10 10.91
CA GLY A 158 -15.50 -1.96 10.05
C GLY A 158 -16.13 -3.14 10.79
N LYS A 159 -17.31 -3.54 10.34
CA LYS A 159 -17.94 -4.78 10.78
C LYS A 159 -17.47 -5.90 9.86
N LEU A 160 -16.26 -6.41 10.08
CA LEU A 160 -15.85 -7.65 9.41
C LEU A 160 -16.91 -8.71 9.73
N LYS A 161 -17.78 -9.02 8.77
CA LYS A 161 -18.72 -10.14 8.89
C LYS A 161 -17.84 -11.35 9.18
N LYS A 162 -18.02 -11.98 10.34
CA LYS A 162 -17.41 -13.29 10.60
C LYS A 162 -17.86 -14.20 9.45
N LYS A 163 -16.91 -14.59 8.60
CA LYS A 163 -17.10 -15.69 7.65
C LYS A 163 -17.28 -16.97 8.44
#